data_AF-A0A2G4FW07-F1
#
_entry.id   AF-A0A2G4FW07-F1
#
_cell.length_a   1.000
_cell.length_b   1.000
_cell.length_c   1.000
_cell.angle_alpha   90.00
_cell.angle_beta   90.00
_cell.angle_gamma   90.00
#
_symmetry.space_group_name_H-M   'P 1'
#
loop_
_entity.id
_entity.type
_entity.pdbx_description
1 polymer ?
#
loop_
_entity_poly.entity_id
_entity_poly.type
_entity_poly.pdbx_seq_one_letter_code
_entity_poly.pdbx_strand_id
1 'polypeptide(L)'
;MWFTPTDSGILVVNRLLVEDYLRGVVPIELGTRQPGDRAALEAQAIAARSYAYIRVPSDAAVEPRSGWHMVATVQNQVYAGLDVEAPIVNEAIDRTAGLVIRYNGLLVDAPYSSSCGGRTAAPKESWRDVREEPYLPSVDDTDPRTGRPYCDIAPRNHWTEEFDEAQLSEAVRRALVAAGARDPRPGVMTAMRVEGRTTSGRATALVLRTDRGDVTVRNNEIRNVLRNSRGAILPSTYFSIERESRVRGHLSGVTLRGHGNGHGVGMCQWGAIGRSRAGLDARTILRHYYPGTVVGFAD
;
A
#
# COMPACT_ATOMS: atom_id res chain seq x y z
N MET A 1 26.04 10.02 5.90
CA MET A 1 26.06 9.19 4.68
C MET A 1 27.29 8.30 4.72
N TRP A 2 27.18 7.04 4.29
CA TRP A 2 28.24 6.05 4.21
C TRP A 2 28.47 5.66 2.75
N PHE A 3 29.73 5.44 2.40
CA PHE A 3 30.16 5.05 1.06
C PHE A 3 30.97 3.77 1.18
N THR A 4 30.52 2.72 0.51
CA THR A 4 31.18 1.41 0.52
C THR A 4 31.54 1.04 -0.92
N PRO A 5 32.83 0.84 -1.25
CA PRO A 5 33.21 0.36 -2.57
C PRO A 5 32.70 -1.07 -2.80
N THR A 6 32.26 -1.37 -4.01
CA THR A 6 31.84 -2.71 -4.46
C THR A 6 32.53 -3.05 -5.77
N ASP A 7 32.47 -4.32 -6.19
CA ASP A 7 33.09 -4.79 -7.44
C ASP A 7 32.56 -4.05 -8.70
N SER A 8 31.39 -3.41 -8.60
CA SER A 8 30.72 -2.72 -9.71
C SER A 8 30.49 -1.22 -9.48
N GLY A 9 31.02 -0.63 -8.41
CA GLY A 9 30.84 0.80 -8.12
C GLY A 9 30.91 1.16 -6.65
N ILE A 10 30.04 2.09 -6.22
CA ILE A 10 29.96 2.58 -4.84
C ILE A 10 28.54 2.41 -4.34
N LEU A 11 28.37 1.69 -3.23
CA LEU A 11 27.14 1.66 -2.45
C LEU A 11 27.08 2.93 -1.59
N VAL A 12 26.00 3.70 -1.73
CA VAL A 12 25.75 4.91 -0.94
C VAL A 12 24.58 4.65 0.02
N VAL A 13 24.83 4.76 1.32
CA VAL A 13 23.82 4.54 2.36
C VAL A 13 23.61 5.83 3.16
N ASN A 14 22.39 6.32 3.23
CA ASN A 14 22.07 7.46 4.08
C ASN A 14 21.74 6.99 5.49
N ARG A 15 22.51 7.44 6.49
CA ARG A 15 22.32 7.10 7.90
C ARG A 15 21.75 8.31 8.63
N LEU A 16 20.56 8.14 9.17
CA LEU A 16 19.75 9.21 9.76
C LEU A 16 19.20 8.76 11.11
N LEU A 17 18.94 9.72 12.00
CA LEU A 17 18.06 9.47 13.12
C LEU A 17 16.63 9.28 12.59
N VAL A 18 15.81 8.49 13.29
CA VAL A 18 14.47 8.13 12.79
C VAL A 18 13.60 9.37 12.54
N GLU A 19 13.72 10.41 13.38
CA GLU A 19 12.94 11.63 13.20
C GLU A 19 13.34 12.39 11.93
N ASP A 20 14.64 12.46 11.61
CA ASP A 20 15.14 13.06 10.37
C ASP A 20 14.70 12.23 9.14
N TYR A 21 14.70 10.90 9.26
CA TYR A 21 14.18 10.02 8.23
C TYR A 21 12.69 10.28 7.96
N LEU A 22 11.88 10.45 9.01
CA LEU A 22 10.45 10.72 8.89
C LEU A 22 10.14 12.05 8.20
N ARG A 23 11.01 13.07 8.35
CA ARG A 23 10.86 14.34 7.63
C ARG A 23 10.97 14.18 6.11
N GLY A 24 11.71 13.16 5.64
CA GLY A 24 11.77 12.79 4.22
C GLY A 24 10.69 11.79 3.75
N VAL A 25 9.93 11.18 4.68
CA VAL A 25 8.87 10.20 4.38
C VAL A 25 7.48 10.83 4.43
N VAL A 26 7.10 11.40 5.58
CA VAL A 26 5.72 11.82 5.86
C VAL A 26 5.17 12.84 4.84
N PRO A 27 5.94 13.82 4.34
CA PRO A 27 5.44 14.76 3.34
C PRO A 27 5.03 14.10 2.02
N ILE A 28 5.75 13.06 1.59
CA ILE A 28 5.43 12.34 0.35
C ILE A 28 4.21 11.45 0.52
N GLU A 29 4.06 10.84 1.70
CA GLU A 29 2.98 9.91 1.99
C GLU A 29 1.60 10.59 2.04
N LEU A 30 1.53 11.82 2.58
CA LEU A 30 0.28 12.56 2.66
C LEU A 30 0.14 13.69 1.62
N GLY A 31 1.23 14.15 0.98
CA GLY A 31 1.20 15.28 0.03
C GLY A 31 0.91 16.63 0.69
N THR A 32 0.55 17.68 -0.08
CA THR A 32 0.35 19.05 0.42
C THR A 32 -0.77 19.15 1.46
N ARG A 33 -0.44 19.53 2.71
CA ARG A 33 -1.38 19.54 3.85
C ARG A 33 -1.74 20.93 4.36
N GLN A 34 -2.88 21.01 5.02
CA GLN A 34 -3.42 22.21 5.66
C GLN A 34 -3.48 22.05 7.19
N PRO A 35 -3.68 23.13 7.98
CA PRO A 35 -3.77 23.04 9.44
C PRO A 35 -4.75 21.99 9.98
N GLY A 36 -5.87 21.75 9.28
CA GLY A 36 -6.87 20.74 9.64
C GLY A 36 -6.41 19.28 9.49
N ASP A 37 -5.23 19.04 8.91
CA ASP A 37 -4.67 17.70 8.67
C ASP A 37 -3.67 17.28 9.77
N ARG A 38 -3.49 18.07 10.84
CA ARG A 38 -2.48 17.84 11.89
C ARG A 38 -2.59 16.45 12.55
N ALA A 39 -3.78 16.01 12.94
CA ALA A 39 -3.93 14.70 13.57
C ALA A 39 -3.60 13.55 12.61
N ALA A 40 -3.84 13.73 11.31
CA ALA A 40 -3.42 12.75 10.30
C ALA A 40 -1.90 12.71 10.13
N LEU A 41 -1.23 13.87 10.16
CA LEU A 41 0.24 13.97 10.14
C LEU A 41 0.87 13.27 11.35
N GLU A 42 0.34 13.52 12.54
CA GLU A 42 0.78 12.88 13.78
C GLU A 42 0.55 11.36 13.72
N ALA A 43 -0.61 10.91 13.25
CA ALA A 43 -0.90 9.49 13.07
C ALA A 43 0.06 8.84 12.06
N GLN A 44 0.34 9.50 10.93
CA GLN A 44 1.29 9.03 9.92
C GLN A 44 2.71 8.96 10.46
N ALA A 45 3.17 9.95 11.23
CA ALA A 45 4.49 9.93 11.85
C ALA A 45 4.65 8.74 12.80
N ILE A 46 3.65 8.50 13.67
CA ILE A 46 3.66 7.36 14.62
C ILE A 46 3.64 6.01 13.88
N ALA A 47 2.78 5.86 12.86
CA ALA A 47 2.72 4.63 12.06
C ALA A 47 4.04 4.40 11.28
N ALA A 48 4.56 5.44 10.63
CA ALA A 48 5.80 5.36 9.87
C ALA A 48 7.01 5.04 10.76
N ARG A 49 7.08 5.61 11.98
CA ARG A 49 8.10 5.30 12.98
C ARG A 49 8.04 3.84 13.42
N SER A 50 6.84 3.34 13.69
CA SER A 50 6.63 1.94 14.10
C SER A 50 7.06 0.96 12.99
N TYR A 51 6.69 1.28 11.75
CA TYR A 51 7.10 0.53 10.57
C TYR A 51 8.63 0.51 10.38
N ALA A 52 9.30 1.65 10.61
CA ALA A 52 10.74 1.77 10.51
C ALA A 52 11.44 0.93 11.58
N TYR A 53 11.04 1.03 12.86
CA TYR A 53 11.67 0.26 13.93
C TYR A 53 11.47 -1.25 13.82
N ILE A 54 10.35 -1.74 13.27
CA ILE A 54 10.17 -3.17 13.00
C ILE A 54 11.14 -3.71 11.95
N ARG A 55 11.57 -2.85 11.00
CA ARG A 55 12.45 -3.23 9.88
C ARG A 55 13.92 -2.89 10.11
N VAL A 56 14.19 -2.00 11.07
CA VAL A 56 15.51 -1.64 11.55
C VAL A 56 15.59 -2.05 13.02
N PRO A 57 15.90 -3.33 13.32
CA PRO A 57 16.04 -3.76 14.70
C PRO A 57 17.08 -2.90 15.43
N SER A 58 16.82 -2.58 16.70
CA SER A 58 17.69 -1.74 17.52
C SER A 58 19.01 -2.39 17.91
N ASP A 59 19.19 -3.69 17.64
CA ASP A 59 20.40 -4.42 18.00
C ASP A 59 21.49 -4.25 16.93
N ALA A 60 22.60 -3.61 17.32
CA ALA A 60 23.75 -3.32 16.46
C ALA A 60 24.48 -4.58 15.94
N ALA A 61 24.08 -5.77 16.40
CA ALA A 61 24.70 -7.05 16.06
C ALA A 61 24.27 -7.64 14.70
N VAL A 62 23.23 -7.09 14.06
CA VAL A 62 22.73 -7.59 12.77
C VAL A 62 22.78 -6.48 11.72
N GLU A 63 23.98 -6.05 11.35
CA GLU A 63 24.14 -5.36 10.06
C GLU A 63 23.65 -6.31 8.97
N PRO A 64 22.62 -5.94 8.19
CA PRO A 64 22.09 -6.83 7.17
C PRO A 64 23.19 -7.11 6.14
N ARG A 65 23.22 -8.33 5.57
CA ARG A 65 24.22 -8.71 4.54
C ARG A 65 24.27 -7.73 3.36
N SER A 66 23.18 -7.01 3.12
CA SER A 66 23.04 -5.97 2.11
C SER A 66 23.78 -4.67 2.44
N GLY A 67 24.15 -4.42 3.69
CA GLY A 67 24.74 -3.15 4.18
C GLY A 67 23.73 -2.01 4.33
N TRP A 68 22.43 -2.27 4.19
CA TRP A 68 21.34 -1.30 4.33
C TRP A 68 20.07 -1.96 4.85
N HIS A 69 19.27 -1.22 5.63
CA HIS A 69 18.06 -1.75 6.27
C HIS A 69 16.77 -1.52 5.48
N MET A 70 16.66 -0.40 4.76
CA MET A 70 15.47 -0.03 3.99
C MET A 70 15.84 0.55 2.64
N VAL A 71 14.99 0.34 1.63
CA VAL A 71 15.05 1.00 0.33
C VAL A 71 14.05 2.15 0.27
N ALA A 72 14.41 3.25 -0.40
CA ALA A 72 13.60 4.46 -0.55
C ALA A 72 12.48 4.31 -1.61
N THR A 73 11.82 3.15 -1.69
CA THR A 73 10.75 2.88 -2.65
C THR A 73 9.50 2.38 -1.94
N VAL A 74 8.41 2.17 -2.69
CA VAL A 74 7.17 1.56 -2.18
C VAL A 74 7.34 0.13 -1.63
N GLN A 75 8.51 -0.50 -1.80
CA GLN A 75 8.85 -1.73 -1.09
C GLN A 75 9.00 -1.50 0.42
N ASN A 76 9.40 -0.29 0.82
CA ASN A 76 9.36 0.16 2.21
C ASN A 76 8.52 1.44 2.32
N GLN A 77 9.18 2.58 2.53
CA GLN A 77 8.54 3.90 2.55
C GLN A 77 9.27 4.78 1.54
N VAL A 78 8.51 5.62 0.85
CA VAL A 78 9.11 6.54 -0.13
C VAL A 78 9.82 7.65 0.65
N TYR A 79 11.15 7.65 0.60
CA TYR A 79 11.99 8.67 1.22
C TYR A 79 12.54 9.61 0.13
N ALA A 80 12.20 10.89 0.20
CA ALA A 80 12.57 11.88 -0.80
C ALA A 80 13.59 12.92 -0.33
N GLY A 81 14.21 12.72 0.83
CA GLY A 81 15.26 13.61 1.34
C GLY A 81 14.74 14.93 1.92
N LEU A 82 15.64 15.91 2.01
CA LEU A 82 15.38 17.19 2.69
C LEU A 82 14.46 18.12 1.87
N ASP A 83 14.41 17.96 0.55
CA ASP A 83 13.70 18.89 -0.35
C ASP A 83 12.18 18.87 -0.18
N VAL A 84 11.66 17.86 0.52
CA VAL A 84 10.21 17.67 0.73
C VAL A 84 9.76 18.07 2.12
N GLU A 85 10.67 18.49 3.00
CA GLU A 85 10.31 18.90 4.36
C GLU A 85 9.33 20.07 4.37
N ALA A 86 8.42 20.05 5.33
CA ALA A 86 7.41 21.09 5.50
C ALA A 86 7.21 21.42 6.98
N PRO A 87 7.16 22.71 7.38
CA PRO A 87 7.09 23.09 8.79
C PRO A 87 5.95 22.43 9.58
N ILE A 88 4.75 22.33 9.00
CA ILE A 88 3.60 21.67 9.65
C ILE A 88 3.82 20.17 9.89
N VAL A 89 4.57 19.52 9.00
CA VAL A 89 4.91 18.10 9.10
C VAL A 89 5.99 17.91 10.16
N ASN A 90 7.02 18.76 10.14
CA ASN A 90 8.09 18.75 11.13
C ASN A 90 7.52 18.96 12.53
N GLU A 91 6.58 19.89 12.71
CA GLU A 91 5.89 20.10 13.99
C GLU A 91 5.14 18.83 14.46
N ALA A 92 4.44 18.13 13.55
CA ALA A 92 3.73 16.90 13.88
C ALA A 92 4.69 15.74 14.25
N ILE A 93 5.83 15.66 13.57
CA ILE A 93 6.89 14.70 13.88
C ILE A 93 7.46 14.99 15.27
N ASP A 94 7.83 16.24 15.54
CA ASP A 94 8.41 16.66 16.82
C ASP A 94 7.44 16.44 17.99
N ARG A 95 6.15 16.74 17.80
CA ARG A 95 5.08 16.49 18.80
C ARG A 95 4.87 15.01 19.12
N THR A 96 5.25 14.13 18.19
CA THR A 96 5.08 12.68 18.34
C THR A 96 6.41 11.94 18.44
N ALA A 97 7.51 12.66 18.71
CA ALA A 97 8.84 12.09 18.78
C ALA A 97 8.88 10.89 19.74
N GLY A 98 9.46 9.79 19.27
CA GLY A 98 9.55 8.53 20.02
C GLY A 98 8.23 7.77 20.22
N LEU A 99 7.07 8.28 19.79
CA LEU A 99 5.81 7.55 19.91
C LEU A 99 5.65 6.51 18.80
N VAL A 100 5.23 5.30 19.18
CA VAL A 100 5.02 4.13 18.33
C VAL A 100 3.71 3.43 18.67
N ILE A 101 3.27 2.54 17.79
CA ILE A 101 2.10 1.68 17.97
C ILE A 101 2.53 0.41 18.68
N ARG A 102 1.82 0.06 19.75
CA ARG A 102 2.07 -1.14 20.56
C ARG A 102 0.84 -2.00 20.70
N TYR A 103 1.02 -3.31 20.67
CA TYR A 103 -0.01 -4.32 20.94
C TYR A 103 0.52 -5.27 22.02
N ASN A 104 -0.25 -5.48 23.09
CA ASN A 104 0.17 -6.28 24.25
C ASN A 104 1.56 -5.88 24.80
N GLY A 105 1.83 -4.58 24.82
CA GLY A 105 3.10 -4.04 25.29
C GLY A 105 4.27 -4.19 24.31
N LEU A 106 4.11 -4.83 23.15
CA LEU A 106 5.17 -4.99 22.15
C LEU A 106 5.01 -3.98 21.02
N LEU A 107 6.12 -3.46 20.48
CA LEU A 107 6.13 -2.73 19.22
C LEU A 107 5.54 -3.62 18.10
N VAL A 108 4.69 -3.05 17.25
CA VAL A 108 4.05 -3.77 16.15
C VAL A 108 4.23 -3.10 14.80
N ASP A 109 4.12 -3.90 13.73
CA ASP A 109 4.09 -3.37 12.37
C ASP A 109 2.85 -2.51 12.14
N ALA A 110 3.01 -1.43 11.37
CA ALA A 110 1.97 -0.44 11.13
C ALA A 110 1.87 -0.12 9.62
N PRO A 111 1.47 -1.10 8.78
CA PRO A 111 1.31 -0.85 7.36
C PRO A 111 0.24 0.20 7.11
N TYR A 112 0.41 0.97 6.05
CA TYR A 112 -0.53 2.01 5.64
C TYR A 112 -0.55 2.12 4.11
N SER A 113 -1.63 2.67 3.55
CA SER A 113 -1.75 2.89 2.11
C SER A 113 -2.62 4.10 1.77
N SER A 114 -2.54 4.56 0.52
CA SER A 114 -3.16 5.82 0.08
C SER A 114 -4.66 5.91 0.36
N SER A 115 -5.45 5.01 -0.21
CA SER A 115 -6.89 4.96 0.05
C SER A 115 -7.38 3.53 0.13
N CYS A 116 -8.15 3.22 1.17
CA CYS A 116 -8.76 1.91 1.34
C CYS A 116 -10.00 1.68 0.47
N GLY A 117 -10.58 2.74 -0.11
CA GLY A 117 -11.83 2.64 -0.88
C GLY A 117 -13.07 2.38 -0.03
N GLY A 118 -13.04 2.72 1.26
CA GLY A 118 -14.16 2.61 2.20
C GLY A 118 -14.07 1.49 3.23
N ARG A 119 -13.20 0.49 3.00
CA ARG A 119 -12.91 -0.56 3.97
C ARG A 119 -11.47 -1.05 3.83
N THR A 120 -10.75 -1.16 4.95
CA THR A 120 -9.39 -1.70 4.94
C THR A 120 -9.39 -3.20 4.66
N ALA A 121 -8.24 -3.75 4.29
CA ALA A 121 -8.05 -5.18 4.07
C ALA A 121 -7.31 -5.80 5.26
N ALA A 122 -7.64 -7.04 5.61
CA ALA A 122 -6.75 -7.84 6.45
C ALA A 122 -5.47 -8.23 5.67
N PRO A 123 -4.32 -8.47 6.34
CA PRO A 123 -3.06 -8.83 5.68
C PRO A 123 -3.19 -9.93 4.61
N LYS A 124 -3.89 -11.03 4.92
CA LYS A 124 -4.08 -12.17 4.01
C LYS A 124 -4.84 -11.86 2.71
N GLU A 125 -5.59 -10.76 2.68
CA GLU A 125 -6.32 -10.31 1.51
C GLU A 125 -5.39 -9.62 0.49
N SER A 126 -4.23 -9.14 0.96
CA SER A 126 -3.26 -8.40 0.15
C SER A 126 -1.97 -9.17 -0.06
N TRP A 127 -1.46 -9.86 0.96
CA TRP A 127 -0.16 -10.52 0.93
C TRP A 127 -0.31 -12.04 1.06
N ARG A 128 0.64 -12.79 0.51
CA ARG A 128 0.71 -14.25 0.60
C ARG A 128 1.52 -14.65 1.83
N ASP A 129 1.17 -15.80 2.41
CA ASP A 129 1.94 -16.44 3.49
C ASP A 129 2.21 -15.52 4.69
N VAL A 130 1.30 -14.57 4.95
CA VAL A 130 1.37 -13.65 6.08
C VAL A 130 0.57 -14.18 7.26
N ARG A 131 1.09 -13.95 8.46
CA ARG A 131 0.38 -14.22 9.71
C ARG A 131 -0.80 -13.26 9.85
N GLU A 132 -1.91 -13.75 10.40
CA GLU A 132 -2.98 -12.87 10.85
C GLU A 132 -2.56 -12.16 12.13
N GLU A 133 -2.64 -10.83 12.11
CA GLU A 133 -2.36 -10.01 13.27
C GLU A 133 -3.69 -9.50 13.83
N PRO A 134 -4.01 -9.73 15.13
CA PRO A 134 -5.28 -9.29 15.72
C PRO A 134 -5.53 -7.78 15.66
N TYR A 135 -4.46 -7.00 15.53
CA TYR A 135 -4.50 -5.54 15.41
C TYR A 135 -4.56 -5.05 13.94
N LEU A 136 -4.62 -5.95 12.95
CA LEU A 136 -4.81 -5.61 11.52
C LEU A 136 -6.06 -6.28 10.91
N PRO A 137 -7.25 -6.18 11.53
CA PRO A 137 -8.46 -6.64 10.86
C PRO A 137 -8.87 -5.68 9.73
N SER A 138 -9.78 -6.16 8.87
CA SER A 138 -10.54 -5.28 7.98
C SER A 138 -11.48 -4.41 8.82
N VAL A 139 -11.39 -3.09 8.68
CA VAL A 139 -12.21 -2.09 9.38
C VAL A 139 -12.96 -1.20 8.39
N ASP A 140 -14.19 -0.84 8.76
CA ASP A 140 -15.04 0.08 8.01
C ASP A 140 -14.60 1.53 8.21
N ASP A 141 -14.32 2.24 7.11
CA ASP A 141 -13.84 3.63 7.14
C ASP A 141 -14.95 4.66 6.87
N THR A 142 -16.21 4.29 7.08
CA THR A 142 -17.38 5.16 6.90
C THR A 142 -17.52 6.18 8.03
N ASP A 143 -17.76 7.45 7.68
CA ASP A 143 -18.16 8.49 8.62
C ASP A 143 -19.63 8.29 9.00
N PRO A 144 -19.94 7.97 10.26
CA PRO A 144 -21.31 7.70 10.69
C PRO A 144 -22.24 8.91 10.55
N ARG A 145 -21.70 10.14 10.45
CA ARG A 145 -22.51 11.36 10.30
C ARG A 145 -22.98 11.57 8.86
N THR A 146 -22.22 11.09 7.88
CA THR A 146 -22.50 11.33 6.45
C THR A 146 -22.89 10.05 5.70
N GLY A 147 -22.61 8.88 6.28
CA GLY A 147 -22.77 7.59 5.61
C GLY A 147 -21.76 7.36 4.47
N ARG A 148 -20.74 8.23 4.34
CA ARG A 148 -19.71 8.14 3.29
C ARG A 148 -18.34 7.78 3.88
N PRO A 149 -17.49 7.06 3.15
CA PRO A 149 -16.10 6.84 3.54
C PRO A 149 -15.33 8.14 3.83
N TYR A 150 -14.54 8.16 4.89
CA TYR A 150 -13.61 9.26 5.17
C TYR A 150 -12.61 9.48 4.02
N CYS A 151 -12.24 8.40 3.31
CA CYS A 151 -11.31 8.45 2.19
C CYS A 151 -11.90 8.94 0.86
N ASP A 152 -13.21 9.26 0.80
CA ASP A 152 -13.87 9.77 -0.42
C ASP A 152 -13.29 11.09 -0.93
N ILE A 153 -12.63 11.85 -0.05
CA ILE A 153 -11.93 13.09 -0.40
C ILE A 153 -10.67 12.83 -1.26
N ALA A 154 -10.23 11.58 -1.40
CA ALA A 154 -9.05 11.26 -2.18
C ALA A 154 -9.31 11.48 -3.69
N PRO A 155 -8.46 12.24 -4.40
CA PRO A 155 -8.67 12.53 -5.83
C PRO A 155 -8.74 11.28 -6.73
N ARG A 156 -8.12 10.17 -6.31
CA ARG A 156 -8.12 8.89 -7.02
C ARG A 156 -8.81 7.79 -6.21
N ASN A 157 -9.80 8.15 -5.39
CA ASN A 157 -10.59 7.15 -4.64
C ASN A 157 -11.38 6.25 -5.57
N HIS A 158 -11.76 6.75 -6.74
CA HIS A 158 -12.43 6.02 -7.81
C HIS A 158 -11.57 6.09 -9.05
N TRP A 159 -11.50 4.98 -9.79
CA TRP A 159 -10.71 4.90 -11.00
C TRP A 159 -11.36 3.97 -12.02
N THR A 160 -11.11 4.28 -13.28
CA THR A 160 -11.45 3.45 -14.43
C THR A 160 -10.16 3.21 -15.20
N GLU A 161 -9.87 1.94 -15.50
CA GLU A 161 -8.70 1.55 -16.28
C GLU A 161 -9.17 0.66 -17.44
N GLU A 162 -8.72 0.99 -18.64
CA GLU A 162 -9.03 0.27 -19.86
C GLU A 162 -7.79 -0.50 -20.33
N PHE A 163 -8.01 -1.75 -20.73
CA PHE A 163 -6.99 -2.67 -21.20
C PHE A 163 -7.36 -3.11 -22.61
N ASP A 164 -6.45 -2.89 -23.55
CA ASP A 164 -6.52 -3.47 -24.89
C ASP A 164 -5.94 -4.89 -24.93
N GLU A 165 -6.06 -5.54 -26.10
CA GLU A 165 -5.58 -6.90 -26.34
C GLU A 165 -4.08 -7.06 -26.04
N ALA A 166 -3.25 -6.06 -26.38
CA ALA A 166 -1.82 -6.11 -26.15
C ALA A 166 -1.48 -6.05 -24.66
N GLN A 167 -2.15 -5.17 -23.91
CA GLN A 167 -1.98 -5.04 -22.46
C GLN A 167 -2.46 -6.30 -21.72
N LEU A 168 -3.56 -6.89 -22.18
CA LEU A 168 -4.11 -8.15 -21.65
C LEU A 168 -3.17 -9.33 -21.91
N SER A 169 -2.66 -9.46 -23.13
CA SER A 169 -1.66 -10.48 -23.51
C SER A 169 -0.39 -10.37 -22.66
N GLU A 170 0.10 -9.15 -22.47
CA GLU A 170 1.27 -8.89 -21.63
C GLU A 170 0.98 -9.14 -20.13
N ALA A 171 -0.25 -8.93 -19.65
CA ALA A 171 -0.64 -9.31 -18.30
C ALA A 171 -0.58 -10.83 -18.09
N VAL A 172 -1.01 -11.64 -19.07
CA VAL A 172 -0.86 -13.10 -19.04
C VAL A 172 0.61 -13.49 -19.03
N ARG A 173 1.44 -12.88 -19.88
CA ARG A 173 2.89 -13.12 -19.90
C ARG A 173 3.53 -12.88 -18.53
N ARG A 174 3.21 -11.73 -17.89
CA ARG A 174 3.66 -11.41 -16.52
C ARG A 174 3.19 -12.44 -15.51
N ALA A 175 1.93 -12.86 -15.59
CA ALA A 175 1.36 -13.86 -14.69
C ALA A 175 2.05 -15.23 -14.83
N LEU A 176 2.35 -15.68 -16.05
CA LEU A 176 3.09 -16.90 -16.33
C LEU A 176 4.52 -16.85 -15.77
N VAL A 177 5.22 -15.73 -15.97
CA VAL A 177 6.57 -15.51 -15.41
C VAL A 177 6.53 -15.55 -13.88
N ALA A 178 5.58 -14.86 -13.26
CA ALA A 178 5.41 -14.87 -11.80
C ALA A 178 5.07 -16.27 -11.25
N ALA A 179 4.43 -17.12 -12.05
CA ALA A 179 4.17 -18.52 -11.72
C ALA A 179 5.35 -19.48 -12.00
N GLY A 180 6.48 -18.97 -12.52
CA GLY A 180 7.65 -19.80 -12.85
C GLY A 180 7.48 -20.66 -14.10
N ALA A 181 6.62 -20.27 -15.04
CA ALA A 181 6.40 -21.02 -16.28
C ALA A 181 7.68 -21.06 -17.14
N ARG A 182 8.04 -22.25 -17.65
CA ARG A 182 9.19 -22.44 -18.55
C ARG A 182 9.00 -21.78 -19.91
N ASP A 183 7.75 -21.70 -20.38
CA ASP A 183 7.35 -21.08 -21.64
C ASP A 183 6.27 -20.02 -21.36
N PRO A 184 6.66 -18.75 -21.12
CA PRO A 184 5.72 -17.70 -20.72
C PRO A 184 4.96 -17.07 -21.90
N ARG A 185 4.74 -17.80 -23.01
CA ARG A 185 3.93 -17.28 -24.12
C ARG A 185 2.45 -17.19 -23.72
N PRO A 186 1.80 -16.03 -23.87
CA PRO A 186 0.48 -15.79 -23.29
C PRO A 186 -0.65 -16.60 -23.95
N GLY A 187 -0.56 -16.89 -25.26
CA GLY A 187 -1.69 -17.42 -26.02
C GLY A 187 -2.75 -16.35 -26.29
N VAL A 188 -3.85 -16.74 -26.91
CA VAL A 188 -4.98 -15.86 -27.22
C VAL A 188 -5.95 -15.86 -26.06
N MET A 189 -6.25 -14.67 -25.50
CA MET A 189 -7.18 -14.54 -24.39
C MET A 189 -8.63 -14.80 -24.81
N THR A 190 -9.32 -15.63 -24.03
CA THR A 190 -10.73 -15.99 -24.27
C THR A 190 -11.66 -15.44 -23.20
N ALA A 191 -11.19 -15.30 -21.96
CA ALA A 191 -11.96 -14.74 -20.87
C ALA A 191 -11.08 -14.19 -19.74
N MET A 192 -11.64 -13.27 -18.97
CA MET A 192 -11.08 -12.79 -17.71
C MET A 192 -12.17 -12.80 -16.65
N ARG A 193 -11.94 -13.43 -15.49
CA ARG A 193 -12.94 -13.50 -14.41
C ARG A 193 -12.33 -13.24 -13.04
N VAL A 194 -13.04 -12.51 -12.21
CA VAL A 194 -12.75 -12.42 -10.77
C VAL A 194 -13.31 -13.67 -10.10
N GLU A 195 -12.47 -14.40 -9.38
CA GLU A 195 -12.84 -15.59 -8.64
C GLU A 195 -12.76 -15.29 -7.13
N GLY A 196 -13.93 -15.08 -6.54
CA GLY A 196 -14.07 -14.75 -5.13
C GLY A 196 -13.79 -13.29 -4.79
N ARG A 197 -14.39 -12.84 -3.69
CA ARG A 197 -14.12 -11.56 -3.07
C ARG A 197 -13.83 -11.76 -1.61
N THR A 198 -12.93 -10.95 -1.09
CA THR A 198 -12.61 -10.93 0.32
C THR A 198 -13.68 -10.17 1.12
N THR A 199 -13.60 -10.20 2.45
CA THR A 199 -14.49 -9.43 3.33
C THR A 199 -14.42 -7.92 3.03
N SER A 200 -13.26 -7.41 2.63
CA SER A 200 -13.11 -6.01 2.21
C SER A 200 -13.64 -5.73 0.79
N GLY A 201 -14.23 -6.70 0.08
CA GLY A 201 -14.71 -6.56 -1.29
C GLY A 201 -13.65 -6.66 -2.40
N ARG A 202 -12.37 -6.88 -2.03
CA ARG A 202 -11.25 -7.00 -2.97
C ARG A 202 -11.30 -8.33 -3.71
N ALA A 203 -10.82 -8.37 -4.95
CA ALA A 203 -10.70 -9.59 -5.72
C ALA A 203 -9.71 -10.55 -5.06
N THR A 204 -10.15 -11.76 -4.72
CA THR A 204 -9.29 -12.79 -4.13
C THR A 204 -8.37 -13.40 -5.20
N ALA A 205 -8.93 -13.68 -6.37
CA ALA A 205 -8.21 -14.17 -7.52
C ALA A 205 -8.76 -13.58 -8.83
N LEU A 206 -7.88 -13.48 -9.82
CA LEU A 206 -8.17 -13.15 -11.21
C LEU A 206 -7.73 -14.33 -12.05
N VAL A 207 -8.66 -14.93 -12.79
CA VAL A 207 -8.39 -16.02 -13.72
C VAL A 207 -8.35 -15.45 -15.13
N LEU A 208 -7.20 -15.57 -15.78
CA LEU A 208 -6.95 -15.21 -17.16
C LEU A 208 -6.99 -16.50 -18.00
N ARG A 209 -8.01 -16.66 -18.83
CA ARG A 209 -8.17 -17.84 -19.68
C ARG A 209 -7.60 -17.60 -21.06
N THR A 210 -6.78 -18.53 -21.53
CA THR A 210 -6.25 -18.51 -22.90
C THR A 210 -6.45 -19.84 -23.59
N ASP A 211 -6.25 -19.88 -24.90
CA ASP A 211 -6.20 -21.12 -25.69
C ASP A 211 -5.08 -22.09 -25.28
N ARG A 212 -4.14 -21.63 -24.44
CA ARG A 212 -3.04 -22.42 -23.89
C ARG A 212 -3.26 -22.86 -22.43
N GLY A 213 -4.37 -22.46 -21.82
CA GLY A 213 -4.74 -22.81 -20.45
C GLY A 213 -5.10 -21.59 -19.59
N ASP A 214 -5.52 -21.88 -18.36
CA ASP A 214 -5.89 -20.87 -17.38
C ASP A 214 -4.68 -20.47 -16.53
N VAL A 215 -4.50 -19.16 -16.31
CA VAL A 215 -3.52 -18.61 -15.37
C VAL A 215 -4.27 -17.88 -14.26
N THR A 216 -4.02 -18.28 -13.01
CA THR A 216 -4.67 -17.66 -11.84
C THR A 216 -3.69 -16.77 -11.08
N VAL A 217 -4.07 -15.51 -10.91
CA VAL A 217 -3.32 -14.50 -10.15
C VAL A 217 -4.09 -14.16 -8.89
N ARG A 218 -3.43 -14.02 -7.75
CA ARG A 218 -4.07 -13.88 -6.43
C ARG A 218 -3.60 -12.65 -5.69
N ASN A 219 -4.47 -12.08 -4.86
CA ASN A 219 -4.18 -10.97 -3.95
C ASN A 219 -3.51 -9.79 -4.69
N ASN A 220 -2.54 -9.12 -4.07
CA ASN A 220 -1.90 -7.92 -4.61
C ASN A 220 -1.08 -8.18 -5.89
N GLU A 221 -0.77 -9.43 -6.24
CA GLU A 221 -0.14 -9.76 -7.54
C GLU A 221 -1.03 -9.39 -8.73
N ILE A 222 -2.36 -9.34 -8.54
CA ILE A 222 -3.30 -8.89 -9.58
C ILE A 222 -2.91 -7.49 -10.06
N ARG A 223 -2.45 -6.62 -9.16
CA ARG A 223 -2.03 -5.25 -9.49
C ARG A 223 -0.70 -5.21 -10.23
N ASN A 224 0.19 -6.16 -9.96
CA ASN A 224 1.49 -6.24 -10.63
C ASN A 224 1.37 -6.72 -12.08
N VAL A 225 0.43 -7.64 -12.34
CA VAL A 225 0.21 -8.21 -13.69
C VAL A 225 -0.64 -7.27 -14.55
N LEU A 226 -1.67 -6.63 -13.98
CA LEU A 226 -2.50 -5.65 -14.68
C LEU A 226 -1.85 -4.27 -14.57
N ARG A 227 -1.15 -3.86 -15.63
CA ARG A 227 -0.52 -2.54 -15.74
C ARG A 227 -1.25 -1.68 -16.76
N ASN A 228 -1.54 -0.44 -16.39
CA ASN A 228 -2.26 0.50 -17.26
C ASN A 228 -1.39 0.95 -18.46
N SER A 229 -1.95 1.83 -19.29
CA SER A 229 -1.30 2.33 -20.51
C SER A 229 0.05 3.04 -20.27
N ARG A 230 0.30 3.51 -19.04
CA ARG A 230 1.57 4.13 -18.62
C ARG A 230 2.53 3.13 -17.98
N GLY A 231 2.20 1.84 -17.96
CA GLY A 231 2.97 0.79 -17.29
C GLY A 231 2.88 0.81 -15.76
N ALA A 232 2.03 1.66 -15.17
CA ALA A 232 1.82 1.70 -13.72
C ALA A 232 0.98 0.50 -13.26
N ILE A 233 1.25 0.00 -12.06
CA ILE A 233 0.45 -1.07 -11.44
C ILE A 233 -1.01 -0.61 -11.24
N LEU A 234 -1.95 -1.57 -11.27
CA LEU A 234 -3.36 -1.28 -11.01
C LEU A 234 -3.52 -0.61 -9.63
N PRO A 235 -4.37 0.42 -9.47
CA PRO A 235 -4.42 1.17 -8.22
C PRO A 235 -4.80 0.29 -7.01
N SER A 236 -5.74 -0.64 -7.15
CA SER A 236 -6.11 -1.58 -6.09
C SER A 236 -6.66 -2.89 -6.67
N THR A 237 -6.88 -3.91 -5.82
CA THR A 237 -7.65 -5.11 -6.17
C THR A 237 -9.15 -4.95 -5.90
N TYR A 238 -9.60 -3.77 -5.48
CA TYR A 238 -11.00 -3.48 -5.22
C TYR A 238 -11.67 -2.95 -6.49
N PHE A 239 -12.01 -3.87 -7.39
CA PHE A 239 -12.61 -3.53 -8.69
C PHE A 239 -13.66 -4.53 -9.16
N SER A 240 -14.37 -4.14 -10.21
CA SER A 240 -15.27 -4.96 -11.03
C SER A 240 -14.89 -4.83 -12.51
N ILE A 241 -15.13 -5.89 -13.27
CA ILE A 241 -15.11 -5.84 -14.74
C ILE A 241 -16.43 -5.20 -15.18
N GLU A 242 -16.36 -4.02 -15.80
CA GLU A 242 -17.53 -3.24 -16.23
C GLU A 242 -17.91 -3.55 -17.67
N ARG A 243 -16.92 -3.74 -18.55
CA ARG A 243 -17.13 -4.01 -19.97
C ARG A 243 -16.08 -4.97 -20.50
N GLU A 244 -16.50 -5.85 -21.40
CA GLU A 244 -15.63 -6.67 -22.23
C GLU A 244 -15.86 -6.34 -23.71
N SER A 245 -14.77 -6.28 -24.48
CA SER A 245 -14.79 -6.18 -25.94
C SER A 245 -14.28 -7.48 -26.52
N ARG A 246 -14.90 -7.94 -27.62
CA ARG A 246 -14.53 -9.18 -28.28
C ARG A 246 -14.34 -9.00 -29.77
N VAL A 247 -13.32 -9.66 -30.33
CA VAL A 247 -13.06 -9.74 -31.76
C VAL A 247 -12.92 -11.22 -32.13
N ARG A 248 -13.74 -11.67 -33.09
CA ARG A 248 -13.78 -13.07 -33.56
C ARG A 248 -13.91 -14.10 -32.42
N GLY A 249 -14.67 -13.76 -31.37
CA GLY A 249 -14.90 -14.60 -30.20
C GLY A 249 -13.85 -14.50 -29.09
N HIS A 250 -12.69 -13.89 -29.36
CA HIS A 250 -11.61 -13.68 -28.39
C HIS A 250 -11.81 -12.40 -27.60
N LEU A 251 -11.31 -12.36 -26.37
CA LEU A 251 -11.34 -11.16 -25.53
C LEU A 251 -10.27 -10.19 -26.03
N SER A 252 -10.70 -9.04 -26.55
CA SER A 252 -9.82 -8.02 -27.15
C SER A 252 -9.72 -6.74 -26.34
N GLY A 253 -10.50 -6.62 -25.25
CA GLY A 253 -10.35 -5.50 -24.32
C GLY A 253 -11.26 -5.62 -23.10
N VAL A 254 -10.87 -4.95 -22.02
CA VAL A 254 -11.62 -4.90 -20.77
C VAL A 254 -11.57 -3.50 -20.15
N THR A 255 -12.71 -3.03 -19.65
CA THR A 255 -12.81 -1.86 -18.77
C THR A 255 -13.01 -2.32 -17.32
N LEU A 256 -12.11 -1.90 -16.44
CA LEU A 256 -12.21 -2.10 -14.99
C LEU A 256 -12.64 -0.81 -14.32
N ARG A 257 -13.56 -0.93 -13.35
CA ARG A 257 -13.91 0.16 -12.42
C ARG A 257 -13.57 -0.27 -11.02
N GLY A 258 -12.85 0.58 -10.28
CA GLY A 258 -12.43 0.26 -8.94
C GLY A 258 -12.33 1.45 -8.00
N HIS A 259 -12.00 1.10 -6.75
CA HIS A 259 -11.96 1.98 -5.61
C HIS A 259 -10.63 1.87 -4.87
N GLY A 260 -10.21 2.93 -4.19
CA GLY A 260 -8.99 2.97 -3.39
C GLY A 260 -7.71 2.89 -4.22
N ASN A 261 -6.58 3.04 -3.52
CA ASN A 261 -5.24 3.00 -4.10
C ASN A 261 -4.25 2.47 -3.04
N GLY A 262 -3.55 1.38 -3.36
CA GLY A 262 -2.64 0.69 -2.46
C GLY A 262 -3.18 -0.69 -2.02
N HIS A 263 -2.45 -1.32 -1.10
CA HIS A 263 -2.81 -2.66 -0.61
C HIS A 263 -4.09 -2.66 0.24
N GLY A 264 -4.37 -1.57 0.96
CA GLY A 264 -5.56 -1.43 1.79
C GLY A 264 -5.42 -1.93 3.21
N VAL A 265 -4.33 -2.64 3.54
CA VAL A 265 -4.02 -3.09 4.91
C VAL A 265 -3.59 -1.93 5.83
N GLY A 266 -4.11 -1.94 7.07
CA GLY A 266 -3.77 -0.98 8.12
C GLY A 266 -4.36 0.41 7.86
N MET A 267 -3.58 1.47 8.12
CA MET A 267 -4.10 2.83 8.06
C MET A 267 -4.33 3.32 6.62
N CYS A 268 -5.52 3.85 6.37
CA CYS A 268 -5.87 4.57 5.16
C CYS A 268 -5.41 6.04 5.28
N GLN A 269 -4.45 6.47 4.47
CA GLN A 269 -3.88 7.84 4.53
C GLN A 269 -4.94 8.92 4.29
N TRP A 270 -5.73 8.80 3.22
CA TRP A 270 -6.82 9.73 2.96
C TRP A 270 -7.97 9.61 3.95
N GLY A 271 -8.16 8.44 4.55
CA GLY A 271 -9.13 8.23 5.62
C GLY A 271 -8.69 8.91 6.92
N ALA A 272 -7.40 8.84 7.28
CA ALA A 272 -6.81 9.57 8.39
C ALA A 272 -6.96 11.09 8.20
N ILE A 273 -6.73 11.60 6.97
CA ILE A 273 -7.00 13.01 6.63
C ILE A 273 -8.49 13.35 6.83
N GLY A 274 -9.41 12.52 6.31
CA GLY A 274 -10.84 12.71 6.49
C GLY A 274 -11.26 12.74 7.96
N ARG A 275 -10.70 11.84 8.77
CA ARG A 275 -10.93 11.77 10.23
C ARG A 275 -10.35 12.98 10.97
N SER A 276 -9.14 13.41 10.62
CA SER A 276 -8.53 14.63 11.16
C SER A 276 -9.41 15.86 10.89
N ARG A 277 -9.92 15.99 9.66
CA ARG A 277 -10.84 17.07 9.28
C ARG A 277 -12.21 16.98 9.96
N ALA A 278 -12.61 15.78 10.38
CA ALA A 278 -13.78 15.56 11.21
C ALA A 278 -13.53 15.81 12.71
N GLY A 279 -12.32 16.25 13.10
CA GLY A 279 -11.97 16.63 14.46
C GLY A 279 -11.44 15.49 15.33
N LEU A 280 -11.14 14.32 14.75
CA LEU A 280 -10.58 13.19 15.50
C LEU A 280 -9.07 13.40 15.73
N ASP A 281 -8.59 13.05 16.92
CA ASP A 281 -7.17 13.10 17.26
C ASP A 281 -6.38 11.89 16.71
N ALA A 282 -5.05 11.99 16.71
CA ALA A 282 -4.16 10.98 16.16
C ALA A 282 -4.32 9.61 16.85
N ARG A 283 -4.53 9.58 18.17
CA ARG A 283 -4.70 8.34 18.94
C ARG A 283 -5.99 7.63 18.55
N THR A 284 -7.07 8.37 18.31
CA THR A 284 -8.36 7.86 17.87
C THR A 284 -8.28 7.34 16.43
N ILE A 285 -7.60 8.08 15.55
CA ILE A 285 -7.33 7.64 14.17
C ILE A 285 -6.57 6.31 14.17
N LEU A 286 -5.46 6.23 14.93
CA LEU A 286 -4.64 5.02 14.99
C LEU A 286 -5.40 3.85 15.61
N ARG A 287 -6.13 4.06 16.71
CA ARG A 287 -6.92 2.99 17.34
C ARG A 287 -8.02 2.46 16.42
N HIS A 288 -8.55 3.30 15.53
CA HIS A 288 -9.52 2.85 14.53
C HIS A 288 -8.89 1.88 13.51
N TYR A 289 -7.74 2.24 12.93
CA TYR A 289 -7.08 1.41 11.91
C TYR A 289 -6.28 0.23 12.49
N TYR A 290 -5.87 0.34 13.75
CA TYR A 290 -5.12 -0.68 14.48
C TYR A 290 -5.83 -0.99 15.82
N PRO A 291 -6.99 -1.67 15.79
CA PRO A 291 -7.78 -1.91 16.98
C PRO A 291 -7.03 -2.74 18.03
N GLY A 292 -7.27 -2.43 19.31
CA GLY A 292 -6.57 -3.08 20.43
C GLY A 292 -5.14 -2.58 20.66
N THR A 293 -4.62 -1.68 19.82
CA THR A 293 -3.31 -1.06 20.05
C THR A 293 -3.38 0.17 20.94
N VAL A 294 -2.23 0.54 21.48
CA VAL A 294 -2.00 1.80 22.18
C VAL A 294 -0.81 2.54 21.57
N VAL A 295 -0.82 3.86 21.68
CA VAL A 295 0.36 4.68 21.35
C VAL A 295 1.18 4.90 22.61
N GLY A 296 2.42 4.42 22.61
CA GLY A 296 3.40 4.57 23.69
C GLY A 296 4.78 4.93 23.15
N PHE A 297 5.75 5.19 24.03
CA PHE A 297 7.12 5.42 23.60
C PHE A 297 7.78 4.14 23.08
N ALA A 298 8.76 4.28 22.21
CA ALA A 298 9.72 3.21 21.91
C ALA A 298 10.68 3.08 23.10
N ASP A 299 10.94 1.84 23.52
CA ASP A 299 11.85 1.52 24.64
C ASP A 299 13.23 1.15 24.11
#